data_AF-A0A7T5RX26-F1
#
_entry.id   AF-A0A7T5RX26-F1
#
_cell.length_a   1.000
_cell.length_b   1.000
_cell.length_c   1.000
_cell.angle_alpha   90.00
_cell.angle_beta   90.00
_cell.angle_gamma   90.00
#
_symmetry.space_group_name_H-M   'P 1'
#
loop_
_entity.id
_entity.type
_entity.pdbx_description
1 polymer ?
#
loop_
_entity_poly.entity_id
_entity_poly.type
_entity_poly.pdbx_seq_one_letter_code
_entity_poly.pdbx_strand_id
1 'polypeptide(L)'
;MTVNFEDLFEQAWRIEMSGHVTDAVAAYRDIAELSREDHDRPHHMKAILGAGRSAAMAISPDARSYYRDSLALFSEGLQEAIQLQDQVATGVIYHEMARAADAAADFASAAVFFQKALETLEKNEAIGELAATYADLGSHLSRLGQLDGSIQMLEKALSLFNKEPLSGFYQARARVDFAITKLRKEDFDSAKRYLEEAISWFEADHGRDRYTHDLARTQGLMAIISRRSGDGEAGRRSQAKSDRSLKDLEAIVASRIQTELRLLERV
;
A
#
# COMPACT_ATOMS: atom_id res chain seq x y z
N MET A 1 -34.87 8.38 6.27
CA MET A 1 -33.87 9.08 5.44
C MET A 1 -32.79 8.03 5.19
N THR A 2 -32.60 7.58 3.94
CA THR A 2 -31.60 6.56 3.62
C THR A 2 -30.21 7.18 3.72
N VAL A 3 -29.32 6.56 4.51
CA VAL A 3 -27.92 7.00 4.64
C VAL A 3 -27.22 6.73 3.31
N ASN A 4 -26.54 7.74 2.75
CA ASN A 4 -25.71 7.55 1.57
C ASN A 4 -24.28 7.20 2.00
N PHE A 5 -23.98 5.91 2.14
CA PHE A 5 -22.66 5.45 2.56
C PHE A 5 -21.56 5.77 1.55
N GLU A 6 -21.85 5.79 0.25
CA GLU A 6 -20.85 6.11 -0.78
C GLU A 6 -20.29 7.52 -0.60
N ASP A 7 -21.17 8.50 -0.38
CA ASP A 7 -20.76 9.89 -0.13
C ASP A 7 -19.92 10.02 1.16
N LEU A 8 -20.24 9.24 2.19
CA LEU A 8 -19.49 9.25 3.44
C LEU A 8 -18.10 8.62 3.27
N PHE A 9 -18.02 7.50 2.55
CA PHE A 9 -16.74 6.84 2.24
C PHE A 9 -15.84 7.73 1.40
N GLU A 10 -16.39 8.43 0.40
CA GLU A 10 -15.66 9.40 -0.42
C GLU A 10 -15.13 10.57 0.42
N GLN A 11 -15.91 11.06 1.38
CA GLN A 11 -15.47 12.12 2.29
C GLN A 11 -14.35 11.64 3.20
N ALA A 12 -14.51 10.49 3.85
CA ALA A 12 -13.48 9.90 4.71
C ALA A 12 -12.18 9.65 3.93
N TRP A 13 -12.27 9.15 2.70
CA TRP A 13 -11.12 8.94 1.83
C TRP A 13 -10.42 10.25 1.45
N ARG A 14 -11.16 11.33 1.16
CA ARG A 14 -10.55 12.64 0.89
C ARG A 14 -9.78 13.18 2.10
N ILE A 15 -10.35 13.04 3.30
CA ILE A 15 -9.69 13.44 4.55
C ILE A 15 -8.39 12.64 4.76
N GLU A 16 -8.43 11.33 4.49
CA GLU A 16 -7.27 10.45 4.52
C GLU A 16 -6.18 10.89 3.53
N MET A 17 -6.56 11.22 2.28
CA MET A 17 -5.63 11.65 1.23
C MET A 17 -5.04 13.04 1.49
N SER A 18 -5.73 13.90 2.23
CA SER A 18 -5.21 15.18 2.74
C SER A 18 -4.46 15.02 4.08
N GLY A 19 -3.92 13.85 4.38
CA GLY A 19 -3.04 13.63 5.53
C GLY A 19 -3.67 13.83 6.92
N HIS A 20 -4.96 14.14 7.02
CA HIS A 20 -5.71 14.35 8.26
C HIS A 20 -6.12 13.01 8.88
N VAL A 21 -5.13 12.17 9.20
CA VAL A 21 -5.34 10.76 9.53
C VAL A 21 -6.26 10.55 10.74
N THR A 22 -6.13 11.35 11.79
CA THR A 22 -7.01 11.25 12.98
C THR A 22 -8.47 11.51 12.63
N ASP A 23 -8.71 12.49 11.76
CA ASP A 23 -10.05 12.86 11.31
C ASP A 23 -10.60 11.79 10.35
N ALA A 24 -9.74 11.18 9.52
CA ALA A 24 -10.13 10.06 8.67
C ALA A 24 -10.53 8.84 9.50
N VAL A 25 -9.76 8.49 10.54
CA VAL A 25 -10.11 7.40 11.47
C VAL A 25 -11.44 7.69 12.15
N ALA A 26 -11.68 8.93 12.59
CA ALA A 26 -12.95 9.32 13.19
C ALA A 26 -14.12 9.19 12.20
N ALA A 27 -13.96 9.69 10.97
CA ALA A 27 -14.97 9.60 9.92
C ALA A 27 -15.31 8.14 9.58
N TYR A 28 -14.32 7.27 9.46
CA TYR A 28 -14.55 5.84 9.24
C TYR A 28 -15.25 5.17 10.42
N ARG A 29 -14.93 5.56 11.67
CA ARG A 29 -15.65 5.07 12.84
C ARG A 29 -17.10 5.51 12.86
N ASP A 30 -17.38 6.77 12.50
CA ASP A 30 -18.76 7.26 12.38
C ASP A 30 -19.55 6.48 11.31
N ILE A 31 -18.92 6.15 10.18
CA ILE A 31 -19.54 5.28 9.17
C ILE A 31 -19.82 3.88 9.74
N ALA A 32 -18.87 3.31 10.49
CA ALA A 32 -19.04 2.01 11.12
C ALA A 32 -20.22 2.04 12.11
N GLU A 33 -20.33 3.07 12.94
CA GLU A 33 -21.45 3.29 13.85
C GLU A 33 -22.80 3.35 13.12
N LEU A 34 -22.86 4.08 12.00
CA LEU A 34 -24.06 4.22 11.17
C LEU A 34 -24.47 2.94 10.44
N SER A 35 -23.55 1.98 10.28
CA SER A 35 -23.76 0.73 9.52
C SER A 35 -23.85 -0.52 10.40
N ARG A 36 -24.03 -0.36 11.71
CA ARG A 36 -24.11 -1.47 12.68
C ARG A 36 -25.28 -2.43 12.47
N GLU A 37 -26.31 -2.03 11.72
CA GLU A 37 -27.47 -2.87 11.46
C GLU A 37 -27.13 -4.01 10.49
N ASP A 38 -27.78 -5.17 10.66
CA ASP A 38 -27.48 -6.41 9.92
C ASP A 38 -27.46 -6.24 8.39
N HIS A 39 -28.31 -5.36 7.87
CA HIS A 39 -28.44 -5.11 6.43
C HIS A 39 -27.31 -4.23 5.85
N ASP A 40 -26.56 -3.53 6.71
CA ASP A 40 -25.46 -2.63 6.34
C ASP A 40 -24.07 -3.17 6.72
N ARG A 41 -23.98 -4.41 7.21
CA ARG A 41 -22.73 -5.07 7.61
C ARG A 41 -21.58 -4.98 6.57
N PRO A 42 -21.81 -5.06 5.25
CA PRO A 42 -20.74 -4.82 4.28
C PRO A 42 -20.12 -3.41 4.38
N HIS A 43 -20.94 -2.39 4.62
CA HIS A 43 -20.46 -1.02 4.87
C HIS A 43 -19.74 -0.94 6.21
N HIS A 44 -20.23 -1.61 7.24
CA HIS A 44 -19.58 -1.67 8.55
C HIS A 44 -18.17 -2.26 8.45
N MET A 45 -18.03 -3.41 7.80
CA MET A 45 -16.74 -4.04 7.57
C MET A 45 -15.78 -3.14 6.79
N LYS A 46 -16.27 -2.54 5.70
CA LYS A 46 -15.48 -1.58 4.90
C LYS A 46 -15.01 -0.38 5.73
N ALA A 47 -15.86 0.11 6.64
CA ALA A 47 -15.56 1.22 7.51
C ALA A 47 -14.52 0.87 8.58
N ILE A 48 -14.64 -0.29 9.25
CA ILE A 48 -13.62 -0.79 10.18
C ILE A 48 -12.27 -0.94 9.48
N LEU A 49 -12.25 -1.54 8.28
CA LEU A 49 -11.04 -1.68 7.48
C LEU A 49 -10.45 -0.32 7.09
N GLY A 50 -11.29 0.64 6.73
CA GLY A 50 -10.90 2.02 6.47
C GLY A 50 -10.24 2.67 7.69
N ALA A 51 -10.89 2.61 8.85
CA ALA A 51 -10.36 3.15 10.11
C ALA A 51 -9.01 2.50 10.48
N GLY A 52 -8.90 1.17 10.35
CA GLY A 52 -7.68 0.43 10.63
C GLY A 52 -6.53 0.81 9.68
N ARG A 53 -6.81 0.92 8.37
CA ARG A 53 -5.83 1.39 7.37
C ARG A 53 -5.37 2.81 7.65
N SER A 54 -6.30 3.73 7.88
CA SER A 54 -5.95 5.12 8.20
C SER A 54 -5.09 5.16 9.46
N ALA A 55 -5.47 4.45 10.52
CA ALA A 55 -4.68 4.35 11.75
C ALA A 55 -3.27 3.82 11.47
N ALA A 56 -3.12 2.78 10.63
CA ALA A 56 -1.81 2.25 10.25
C ALA A 56 -0.97 3.24 9.42
N MET A 57 -1.61 4.20 8.74
CA MET A 57 -0.94 5.25 7.98
C MET A 57 -0.60 6.50 8.79
N ALA A 58 -1.09 6.62 10.03
CA ALA A 58 -0.87 7.79 10.89
C ALA A 58 0.63 8.08 11.04
N ILE A 59 1.04 9.21 10.47
CA ILE A 59 2.42 9.68 10.56
C ILE A 59 2.56 10.37 11.92
N SER A 60 2.86 9.59 12.96
CA SER A 60 3.10 10.08 14.31
C SER A 60 4.45 9.60 14.85
N PRO A 61 5.14 10.40 15.69
CA PRO A 61 6.27 9.95 16.51
C PRO A 61 5.96 8.67 17.32
N ASP A 62 4.69 8.38 17.58
CA ASP A 62 4.20 7.20 18.30
C ASP A 62 3.65 6.12 17.35
N ALA A 63 4.40 5.72 16.32
CA ALA A 63 4.03 4.65 15.38
C ALA A 63 3.55 3.36 16.08
N ARG A 64 4.03 3.08 17.30
CA ARG A 64 3.58 1.94 18.13
C ARG A 64 2.16 2.10 18.66
N SER A 65 1.73 3.32 19.00
CA SER A 65 0.36 3.56 19.48
C SER A 65 -0.64 3.33 18.36
N TYR A 66 -0.36 3.88 17.18
CA TYR A 66 -1.23 3.75 16.03
C TYR A 66 -1.24 2.34 15.44
N TYR A 67 -0.11 1.62 15.51
CA TYR A 67 -0.09 0.17 15.21
C TYR A 67 -0.99 -0.63 16.15
N ARG A 68 -0.95 -0.35 17.47
CA ARG A 68 -1.84 -1.01 18.42
C ARG A 68 -3.31 -0.68 18.14
N ASP A 69 -3.60 0.58 17.82
CA ASP A 69 -4.97 1.03 17.55
C ASP A 69 -5.51 0.45 16.24
N SER A 70 -4.69 0.32 15.20
CA SER A 70 -5.08 -0.35 13.95
C SER A 70 -5.31 -1.84 14.16
N LEU A 71 -4.44 -2.53 14.91
CA LEU A 71 -4.64 -3.93 15.25
C LEU A 71 -5.93 -4.16 16.06
N ALA A 72 -6.29 -3.25 16.95
CA ALA A 72 -7.54 -3.34 17.70
C ALA A 72 -8.76 -3.29 16.76
N LEU A 73 -8.77 -2.34 15.82
CA LEU A 73 -9.82 -2.21 14.81
C LEU A 73 -9.89 -3.43 13.88
N PHE A 74 -8.74 -3.90 13.39
CA PHE A 74 -8.71 -5.12 12.57
C PHE A 74 -9.15 -6.35 13.36
N SER A 75 -8.85 -6.44 14.66
CA SER A 75 -9.29 -7.57 15.49
C SER A 75 -10.80 -7.58 15.70
N GLU A 76 -11.42 -6.42 15.84
CA GLU A 76 -12.88 -6.26 15.88
C GLU A 76 -13.50 -6.74 14.55
N GLY A 77 -13.04 -6.22 13.41
CA GLY A 77 -13.52 -6.67 12.10
C GLY A 77 -13.27 -8.15 11.86
N LEU A 78 -12.14 -8.71 12.33
CA LEU A 78 -11.84 -10.13 12.17
C LEU A 78 -12.85 -11.01 12.91
N GLN A 79 -13.22 -10.63 14.14
CA GLN A 79 -14.20 -11.37 14.93
C GLN A 79 -15.55 -11.39 14.23
N GLU A 80 -15.97 -10.26 13.67
CA GLU A 80 -17.22 -10.17 12.93
C GLU A 80 -17.17 -10.97 11.62
N ALA A 81 -16.12 -10.84 10.81
CA ALA A 81 -15.96 -11.61 9.58
C ALA A 81 -16.03 -13.13 9.85
N ILE A 82 -15.45 -13.59 10.96
CA ILE A 82 -15.54 -14.99 11.41
C ILE A 82 -16.99 -15.36 11.80
N GLN A 83 -17.69 -14.50 12.55
CA GLN A 83 -19.10 -14.73 12.93
C GLN A 83 -20.01 -14.84 11.71
N LEU A 84 -19.74 -14.02 10.69
CA LEU A 84 -20.47 -14.02 9.42
C LEU A 84 -20.03 -15.13 8.45
N GLN A 85 -18.98 -15.87 8.81
CA GLN A 85 -18.33 -16.87 7.96
C GLN A 85 -17.84 -16.29 6.61
N ASP A 86 -17.57 -14.98 6.56
CA ASP A 86 -17.03 -14.31 5.38
C ASP A 86 -15.52 -14.55 5.30
N GLN A 87 -15.16 -15.58 4.54
CA GLN A 87 -13.77 -15.98 4.37
C GLN A 87 -12.96 -14.96 3.57
N VAL A 88 -13.57 -14.27 2.60
CA VAL A 88 -12.87 -13.26 1.80
C VAL A 88 -12.52 -12.06 2.69
N ALA A 89 -13.48 -11.54 3.46
CA ALA A 89 -13.23 -10.48 4.43
C ALA A 89 -12.20 -10.91 5.48
N THR A 90 -12.29 -12.14 5.99
CA THR A 90 -11.29 -12.70 6.92
C THR A 90 -9.87 -12.66 6.33
N GLY A 91 -9.72 -13.07 5.07
CA GLY A 91 -8.43 -13.01 4.36
C GLY A 91 -7.91 -11.58 4.18
N VAL A 92 -8.78 -10.64 3.78
CA VAL A 92 -8.46 -9.22 3.64
C VAL A 92 -8.00 -8.62 4.98
N ILE A 93 -8.67 -8.95 6.08
CA ILE A 93 -8.31 -8.42 7.41
C ILE A 93 -6.95 -8.96 7.84
N TYR A 94 -6.65 -10.25 7.61
CA TYR A 94 -5.31 -10.77 7.85
C TYR A 94 -4.25 -10.07 7.01
N HIS A 95 -4.54 -9.78 5.74
CA HIS A 95 -3.63 -9.02 4.89
C HIS A 95 -3.33 -7.62 5.47
N GLU A 96 -4.36 -6.89 5.91
CA GLU A 96 -4.17 -5.55 6.49
C GLU A 96 -3.43 -5.58 7.84
N MET A 97 -3.70 -6.59 8.68
CA MET A 97 -2.91 -6.83 9.90
C MET A 97 -1.43 -7.08 9.57
N ALA A 98 -1.14 -7.83 8.50
CA ALA A 98 0.22 -8.10 8.05
C ALA A 98 0.95 -6.82 7.63
N ARG A 99 0.28 -5.97 6.84
CA ARG A 99 0.80 -4.67 6.41
C ARG A 99 1.08 -3.75 7.58
N ALA A 100 0.16 -3.68 8.55
CA ALA A 100 0.33 -2.88 9.76
C ALA A 100 1.53 -3.37 10.58
N ALA A 101 1.68 -4.69 10.72
CA ALA A 101 2.81 -5.31 11.42
C ALA A 101 4.14 -5.04 10.72
N ASP A 102 4.21 -5.17 9.39
CA ASP A 102 5.41 -4.85 8.62
C ASP A 102 5.81 -3.38 8.72
N ALA A 103 4.84 -2.47 8.67
CA ALA A 103 5.05 -1.04 8.86
C ALA A 103 5.60 -0.71 10.26
N ALA A 104 5.14 -1.43 11.29
CA ALA A 104 5.63 -1.32 12.66
C ALA A 104 6.95 -2.06 12.93
N ALA A 105 7.52 -2.70 11.90
CA ALA A 105 8.70 -3.57 11.99
C ALA A 105 8.53 -4.80 12.91
N ASP A 106 7.29 -5.22 13.19
CA ASP A 106 6.98 -6.52 13.79
C ASP A 106 6.91 -7.59 12.68
N PHE A 107 8.10 -7.95 12.19
CA PHE A 107 8.22 -8.88 11.07
C PHE A 107 7.74 -10.30 11.39
N ALA A 108 7.80 -10.71 12.66
CA ALA A 108 7.31 -12.01 13.08
C ALA A 108 5.79 -12.10 12.93
N SER A 109 5.07 -11.10 13.44
CA SER A 109 3.62 -11.02 13.28
C SER A 109 3.21 -10.83 11.82
N ALA A 110 3.94 -9.99 11.07
CA ALA A 110 3.69 -9.78 9.65
C ALA A 110 3.71 -11.08 8.85
N ALA A 111 4.74 -11.91 9.04
CA ALA A 111 4.86 -13.20 8.37
C ALA A 111 3.69 -14.15 8.68
N VAL A 112 3.27 -14.21 9.95
CA VAL A 112 2.12 -15.04 10.37
C VAL A 112 0.83 -14.55 9.72
N PHE A 113 0.59 -13.23 9.69
CA PHE A 113 -0.62 -12.68 9.11
C PHE A 113 -0.65 -12.80 7.58
N PHE A 114 0.48 -12.59 6.89
CA PHE A 114 0.56 -12.85 5.45
C PHE A 114 0.25 -14.31 5.12
N GLN A 115 0.79 -15.26 5.88
CA GLN A 115 0.50 -16.68 5.68
C GLN A 115 -1.00 -16.99 5.83
N LYS A 116 -1.64 -16.48 6.89
CA LYS A 116 -3.08 -16.65 7.09
C LYS A 116 -3.92 -16.01 5.98
N ALA A 117 -3.51 -14.83 5.52
CA ALA A 117 -4.18 -14.13 4.41
C ALA A 117 -4.10 -14.96 3.13
N LEU A 118 -2.91 -15.41 2.74
CA LEU A 118 -2.70 -16.24 1.55
C LEU A 118 -3.51 -17.54 1.62
N GLU A 119 -3.42 -18.30 2.72
CA GLU A 119 -4.16 -19.55 2.89
C GLU A 119 -5.68 -19.38 2.77
N THR A 120 -6.19 -18.25 3.26
CA THR A 120 -7.63 -17.96 3.24
C THR A 120 -8.05 -17.49 1.84
N LEU A 121 -7.34 -16.53 1.25
CA LEU A 121 -7.69 -15.95 -0.05
C LEU A 121 -7.51 -16.93 -1.21
N GLU A 122 -6.49 -17.82 -1.15
CA GLU A 122 -6.30 -18.87 -2.15
C GLU A 122 -7.46 -19.85 -2.19
N LYS A 123 -7.96 -20.29 -1.02
CA LYS A 123 -9.10 -21.23 -0.93
C LYS A 123 -10.43 -20.64 -1.43
N ASN A 124 -10.53 -19.31 -1.45
CA ASN A 124 -11.75 -18.60 -1.82
C ASN A 124 -11.65 -17.89 -3.17
N GLU A 125 -10.59 -18.16 -3.94
CA GLU A 125 -10.38 -17.65 -5.30
C GLU A 125 -10.49 -16.10 -5.41
N ALA A 126 -10.12 -15.39 -4.34
CA ALA A 126 -10.16 -13.93 -4.28
C ALA A 126 -8.94 -13.31 -5.00
N ILE A 127 -8.91 -13.42 -6.34
CA ILE A 127 -7.73 -13.15 -7.18
C ILE A 127 -7.12 -11.77 -6.93
N GLY A 128 -7.92 -10.70 -6.90
CA GLY A 128 -7.43 -9.33 -6.66
C GLY A 128 -6.72 -9.16 -5.31
N GLU A 129 -7.35 -9.63 -4.23
CA GLU A 129 -6.81 -9.56 -2.86
C GLU A 129 -5.60 -10.48 -2.68
N LEU A 130 -5.63 -11.66 -3.32
CA LEU A 130 -4.50 -12.59 -3.33
C LEU A 130 -3.28 -11.96 -4.03
N ALA A 131 -3.50 -11.28 -5.16
CA ALA A 131 -2.44 -10.57 -5.89
C ALA A 131 -1.82 -9.44 -5.04
N ALA A 132 -2.67 -8.65 -4.37
CA ALA A 132 -2.21 -7.59 -3.46
C ALA A 132 -1.40 -8.17 -2.28
N THR A 133 -1.86 -9.29 -1.72
CA THR A 133 -1.15 -10.00 -0.64
C THR A 133 0.21 -10.50 -1.07
N TYR A 134 0.32 -11.07 -2.27
CA TYR A 134 1.61 -11.47 -2.84
C TYR A 134 2.54 -10.28 -3.08
N ALA A 135 2.03 -9.14 -3.55
CA ALA A 135 2.84 -7.95 -3.79
C ALA A 135 3.46 -7.41 -2.48
N ASP A 136 2.64 -7.26 -1.44
CA ASP A 136 3.08 -6.74 -0.15
C ASP A 136 4.00 -7.73 0.59
N LEU A 137 3.75 -9.04 0.46
CA LEU A 137 4.70 -10.05 0.95
C LEU A 137 6.05 -9.94 0.21
N GLY A 138 6.04 -9.71 -1.10
CA GLY A 138 7.25 -9.46 -1.87
C GLY A 138 8.04 -8.25 -1.34
N SER A 139 7.35 -7.12 -1.11
CA SER A 139 7.93 -5.92 -0.50
C SER A 139 8.52 -6.19 0.89
N HIS A 140 7.79 -6.92 1.74
CA HIS A 140 8.25 -7.38 3.06
C HIS A 140 9.56 -8.20 2.96
N LEU A 141 9.59 -9.23 2.10
CA LEU A 141 10.78 -10.06 1.87
C LEU A 141 11.96 -9.22 1.34
N SER A 142 11.69 -8.24 0.49
CA SER A 142 12.71 -7.32 -0.03
C SER A 142 13.36 -6.52 1.10
N ARG A 143 12.55 -5.99 2.05
CA ARG A 143 13.04 -5.27 3.25
C ARG A 143 13.92 -6.16 4.13
N LEU A 144 13.56 -7.44 4.27
CA LEU A 144 14.35 -8.44 4.99
C LEU A 144 15.63 -8.90 4.26
N GLY A 145 15.85 -8.46 3.02
CA GLY A 145 16.98 -8.89 2.20
C GLY A 145 16.81 -10.28 1.58
N GLN A 146 15.62 -10.86 1.66
CA GLN A 146 15.27 -12.13 1.03
C GLN A 146 14.87 -11.89 -0.43
N LEU A 147 15.82 -11.40 -1.23
CA LEU A 147 15.56 -10.80 -2.54
C LEU A 147 14.99 -11.79 -3.58
N ASP A 148 15.43 -13.06 -3.55
CA ASP A 148 14.89 -14.07 -4.47
C ASP A 148 13.45 -14.46 -4.10
N GLY A 149 13.14 -14.52 -2.81
CA GLY A 149 11.78 -14.71 -2.33
C GLY A 149 10.87 -13.54 -2.70
N SER A 150 11.37 -12.30 -2.58
CA SER A 150 10.67 -11.09 -3.04
C SER A 150 10.28 -11.19 -4.52
N ILE A 151 11.26 -11.53 -5.39
CA ILE A 151 11.03 -11.69 -6.83
C ILE A 151 9.93 -12.71 -7.09
N GLN A 152 9.98 -13.89 -6.47
CA GLN A 152 8.97 -14.93 -6.67
C GLN A 152 7.55 -14.47 -6.29
N MET A 153 7.42 -13.74 -5.17
CA MET A 153 6.11 -13.26 -4.74
C MET A 153 5.59 -12.14 -5.65
N LEU A 154 6.45 -11.22 -6.07
CA LEU A 154 6.07 -10.15 -7.01
C LEU A 154 5.72 -10.70 -8.40
N GLU A 155 6.37 -11.77 -8.86
CA GLU A 155 6.02 -12.46 -10.12
C GLU A 155 4.62 -13.08 -10.04
N LYS A 156 4.29 -13.73 -8.92
CA LYS A 156 2.94 -14.24 -8.67
C LYS A 156 1.91 -13.10 -8.66
N ALA A 157 2.21 -11.99 -7.98
CA ALA A 157 1.33 -10.83 -7.92
C ALA A 157 1.03 -10.27 -9.32
N LEU A 158 2.06 -9.98 -10.14
CA LEU A 158 1.86 -9.49 -11.51
C LEU A 158 1.12 -10.49 -12.38
N SER A 159 1.39 -11.79 -12.25
CA SER A 159 0.67 -12.84 -12.99
C SER A 159 -0.83 -12.82 -12.70
N LEU A 160 -1.23 -12.61 -11.44
CA LEU A 160 -2.63 -12.51 -11.03
C LEU A 160 -3.25 -11.19 -11.45
N PHE A 161 -2.57 -10.05 -11.24
CA PHE A 161 -3.08 -8.76 -11.70
C PHE A 161 -3.32 -8.72 -13.21
N ASN A 162 -2.50 -9.40 -14.01
CA ASN A 162 -2.73 -9.49 -15.46
C ASN A 162 -4.03 -10.21 -15.86
N LYS A 163 -4.66 -10.96 -14.94
CA LYS A 163 -5.96 -11.61 -15.15
C LYS A 163 -7.13 -10.70 -14.79
N GLU A 164 -6.88 -9.62 -14.06
CA GLU A 164 -7.91 -8.70 -13.54
C GLU A 164 -7.99 -7.42 -14.40
N PRO A 165 -9.16 -7.10 -14.99
CA PRO A 165 -9.39 -5.80 -15.59
C PRO A 165 -9.18 -4.68 -14.55
N LEU A 166 -8.71 -3.51 -14.98
CA LEU A 166 -8.55 -2.30 -14.14
C LEU A 166 -7.51 -2.43 -13.00
N SER A 167 -6.67 -3.45 -12.99
CA SER A 167 -5.58 -3.62 -12.02
C SER A 167 -4.31 -2.80 -12.30
N GLY A 168 -4.34 -1.93 -13.32
CA GLY A 168 -3.14 -1.21 -13.80
C GLY A 168 -2.39 -0.44 -12.70
N PHE A 169 -3.11 0.14 -11.73
CA PHE A 169 -2.51 0.82 -10.58
C PHE A 169 -1.68 -0.13 -9.74
N TYR A 170 -2.24 -1.29 -9.40
CA TYR A 170 -1.58 -2.31 -8.60
C TYR A 170 -0.40 -2.93 -9.35
N GLN A 171 -0.53 -3.11 -10.66
CA GLN A 171 0.59 -3.56 -11.48
C GLN A 171 1.74 -2.54 -11.49
N ALA A 172 1.44 -1.24 -11.61
CA ALA A 172 2.45 -0.19 -11.56
C ALA A 172 3.17 -0.15 -10.20
N ARG A 173 2.44 -0.28 -9.08
CA ARG A 173 3.04 -0.36 -7.75
C ARG A 173 3.90 -1.62 -7.57
N ALA A 174 3.44 -2.78 -8.00
CA ALA A 174 4.23 -4.01 -7.94
C ALA A 174 5.53 -3.90 -8.76
N ARG A 175 5.51 -3.18 -9.89
CA ARG A 175 6.73 -2.87 -10.65
C ARG A 175 7.70 -1.96 -9.88
N VAL A 176 7.21 -1.00 -9.10
CA VAL A 176 8.07 -0.19 -8.21
C VAL A 176 8.74 -1.08 -7.16
N ASP A 177 8.02 -2.03 -6.56
CA ASP A 177 8.59 -2.97 -5.58
C ASP A 177 9.61 -3.94 -6.22
N PHE A 178 9.37 -4.36 -7.46
CA PHE A 178 10.37 -5.05 -8.28
C PHE A 178 11.62 -4.20 -8.46
N ALA A 179 11.47 -2.93 -8.83
CA ALA A 179 12.61 -2.05 -9.03
C ALA A 179 13.44 -1.86 -7.77
N ILE A 180 12.81 -1.71 -6.60
CA ILE A 180 13.50 -1.67 -5.30
C ILE A 180 14.27 -2.97 -5.05
N THR A 181 13.65 -4.11 -5.31
CA THR A 181 14.28 -5.42 -5.14
C THR A 181 15.47 -5.60 -6.09
N LYS A 182 15.35 -5.14 -7.33
CA LYS A 182 16.41 -5.17 -8.34
C LYS A 182 17.55 -4.20 -8.03
N LEU A 183 17.24 -2.99 -7.55
CA LEU A 183 18.22 -2.04 -7.02
C LEU A 183 19.07 -2.69 -5.92
N ARG A 184 18.44 -3.38 -4.96
CA ARG A 184 19.14 -4.10 -3.88
C ARG A 184 19.99 -5.29 -4.36
N LYS A 185 19.70 -5.83 -5.55
CA LYS A 185 20.53 -6.85 -6.23
C LYS A 185 21.61 -6.23 -7.13
N GLU A 186 21.71 -4.90 -7.19
CA GLU A 186 22.55 -4.16 -8.13
C GLU A 186 22.26 -4.46 -9.62
N ASP A 187 21.03 -4.92 -9.92
CA ASP A 187 20.52 -5.14 -11.27
C ASP A 187 19.83 -3.87 -11.76
N PHE A 188 20.64 -2.84 -12.04
CA PHE A 188 20.15 -1.50 -12.37
C PHE A 188 19.36 -1.46 -13.69
N ASP A 189 19.73 -2.27 -14.67
CA ASP A 189 19.04 -2.32 -15.96
C ASP A 189 17.60 -2.81 -15.81
N SER A 190 17.40 -3.90 -15.05
CA SER A 190 16.05 -4.39 -14.76
C SER A 190 15.28 -3.41 -13.88
N ALA A 191 15.94 -2.83 -12.86
CA ALA A 191 15.30 -1.85 -11.98
C ALA A 191 14.78 -0.64 -12.76
N LYS A 192 15.58 -0.12 -13.69
CA LYS A 192 15.20 1.00 -14.57
C LYS A 192 14.00 0.64 -15.43
N ARG A 193 14.01 -0.52 -16.08
CA ARG A 193 12.90 -0.99 -16.94
C ARG A 193 11.57 -1.03 -16.17
N TYR A 194 11.57 -1.62 -14.98
CA TYR A 194 10.37 -1.67 -14.14
C TYR A 194 9.84 -0.28 -13.77
N LEU A 195 10.72 0.67 -13.47
CA LEU A 195 10.30 2.04 -13.19
C LEU A 195 9.82 2.79 -14.42
N GLU A 196 10.42 2.57 -15.59
CA GLU A 196 9.95 3.17 -16.84
C GLU A 196 8.52 2.74 -17.15
N GLU A 197 8.21 1.44 -16.99
CA GLU A 197 6.85 0.91 -17.13
C GLU A 197 5.89 1.50 -16.09
N ALA A 198 6.30 1.59 -14.82
CA ALA A 198 5.47 2.17 -13.75
C ALA A 198 5.20 3.67 -13.97
N ILE A 199 6.23 4.45 -14.31
CA ILE A 199 6.13 5.88 -14.63
C ILE A 199 5.22 6.09 -15.84
N SER A 200 5.39 5.31 -16.91
CA SER A 200 4.53 5.41 -18.09
C SER A 200 3.06 5.20 -17.77
N TRP A 201 2.76 4.33 -16.80
CA TRP A 201 1.40 4.12 -16.34
C TRP A 201 0.91 5.27 -15.46
N PHE A 202 1.70 5.74 -14.50
CA PHE A 202 1.30 6.86 -13.63
C PHE A 202 1.19 8.20 -14.36
N GLU A 203 1.99 8.44 -15.41
CA GLU A 203 1.93 9.64 -16.25
C GLU A 203 0.82 9.57 -17.31
N ALA A 204 0.19 8.41 -17.53
CA ALA A 204 -0.95 8.30 -18.43
C ALA A 204 -2.16 9.08 -17.90
N ASP A 205 -2.99 9.62 -18.80
CA ASP A 205 -4.10 10.50 -18.42
C ASP A 205 -5.20 9.71 -17.68
N HIS A 206 -5.10 9.76 -16.35
CA HIS A 206 -6.02 9.16 -15.39
C HIS A 206 -6.70 10.23 -14.51
N GLY A 207 -6.58 11.51 -14.90
CA GLY A 207 -6.82 12.69 -14.06
C GLY A 207 -5.50 13.25 -13.51
N ARG A 208 -5.22 14.54 -13.81
CA ARG A 208 -3.88 15.17 -13.72
C ARG A 208 -3.12 15.01 -12.39
N ASP A 209 -3.82 14.87 -11.27
CA ASP A 209 -3.20 14.90 -9.93
C ASP A 209 -3.34 13.58 -9.16
N ARG A 210 -3.88 12.52 -9.78
CA ARG A 210 -4.26 11.29 -9.06
C ARG A 210 -3.07 10.54 -8.46
N TYR A 211 -1.90 10.59 -9.11
CA TYR A 211 -0.72 9.79 -8.74
C TYR A 211 0.51 10.63 -8.41
N THR A 212 0.34 11.89 -8.00
CA THR A 212 1.45 12.80 -7.65
C THR A 212 2.36 12.20 -6.57
N HIS A 213 1.78 11.51 -5.58
CA HIS A 213 2.52 10.76 -4.57
C HIS A 213 3.41 9.67 -5.19
N ASP A 214 2.81 8.78 -5.99
CA ASP A 214 3.52 7.66 -6.62
C ASP A 214 4.58 8.14 -7.61
N LEU A 215 4.29 9.20 -8.38
CA LEU A 215 5.24 9.83 -9.29
C LEU A 215 6.44 10.42 -8.55
N ALA A 216 6.22 11.13 -7.44
CA ALA A 216 7.31 11.67 -6.62
C ALA A 216 8.25 10.55 -6.15
N ARG A 217 7.70 9.49 -5.54
CA ARG A 217 8.47 8.34 -5.05
C ARG A 217 9.20 7.62 -6.19
N THR A 218 8.49 7.34 -7.29
CA THR A 218 9.02 6.55 -8.42
C THR A 218 10.11 7.31 -9.18
N GLN A 219 9.96 8.63 -9.39
CA GLN A 219 10.99 9.47 -9.99
C GLN A 219 12.21 9.63 -9.07
N GLY A 220 12.02 9.73 -7.76
CA GLY A 220 13.12 9.75 -6.80
C GLY A 220 13.94 8.45 -6.83
N LEU A 221 13.27 7.31 -6.93
CA LEU A 221 13.93 6.01 -7.06
C LEU A 221 14.66 5.87 -8.40
N MET A 222 14.06 6.35 -9.50
CA MET A 222 14.71 6.42 -10.81
C MET A 222 15.99 7.27 -10.76
N ALA A 223 15.96 8.36 -9.99
CA ALA A 223 17.12 9.22 -9.79
C ALA A 223 18.27 8.49 -9.07
N ILE A 224 17.97 7.72 -8.02
CA ILE A 224 18.95 6.90 -7.30
C ILE A 224 19.56 5.84 -8.23
N ILE A 225 18.72 5.06 -8.92
CA ILE A 225 19.17 4.00 -9.84
C ILE A 225 20.04 4.57 -10.94
N SER A 226 19.62 5.68 -11.57
CA SER A 226 20.38 6.31 -12.65
C SER A 226 21.75 6.81 -12.18
N ARG A 227 21.84 7.40 -10.98
CA ARG A 227 23.14 7.79 -10.40
C ARG A 227 24.03 6.58 -10.15
N ARG A 228 23.49 5.50 -9.58
CA ARG A 228 24.25 4.27 -9.29
C ARG A 228 24.66 3.51 -10.55
N SER A 229 23.89 3.61 -11.63
CA SER A 229 24.24 3.02 -12.93
C SER A 229 25.21 3.88 -13.76
N GLY A 230 25.66 5.03 -13.25
CA GLY A 230 26.61 5.93 -13.92
C GLY A 230 25.98 6.99 -14.84
N ASP A 231 24.65 7.03 -14.97
CA ASP A 231 23.92 8.05 -15.74
C ASP A 231 23.52 9.23 -14.84
N GLY A 232 24.50 10.06 -14.49
CA GLY A 232 24.30 11.22 -13.63
C GLY A 232 23.40 12.31 -14.25
N GLU A 233 23.25 12.35 -15.57
CA GLU A 233 22.35 13.29 -16.24
C GLU A 233 20.89 12.84 -16.09
N ALA A 234 20.59 11.57 -16.38
CA ALA A 234 19.27 11.01 -16.10
C ALA A 234 18.93 11.10 -14.62
N GLY A 235 19.90 10.83 -13.74
CA GLY A 235 19.74 10.98 -12.30
C GLY A 235 19.28 12.39 -11.89
N ARG A 236 19.90 13.45 -12.44
CA ARG A 236 19.49 14.83 -12.18
C ARG A 236 18.11 15.16 -12.77
N ARG A 237 17.80 14.68 -13.96
CA ARG A 237 16.48 14.90 -14.59
C ARG A 237 15.35 14.27 -13.77
N SER A 238 15.51 13.02 -13.34
CA SER A 238 14.52 12.33 -12.51
C SER A 238 14.40 12.94 -11.10
N GLN A 239 15.52 13.40 -10.51
CA GLN A 239 15.48 14.13 -9.24
C GLN A 239 14.63 15.41 -9.36
N ALA A 240 14.83 16.19 -10.43
CA ALA A 240 14.06 17.41 -10.65
C ALA A 240 12.56 17.15 -10.85
N LYS A 241 12.19 16.02 -11.45
CA LYS A 241 10.78 15.58 -11.55
C LYS A 241 10.23 15.23 -10.17
N SER A 242 10.95 14.43 -9.38
CA SER A 242 10.60 14.08 -8.00
C SER A 242 10.39 15.34 -7.15
N ASP A 243 11.34 16.27 -7.16
CA ASP A 243 11.28 17.51 -6.37
C ASP A 243 10.13 18.43 -6.79
N ARG A 244 9.70 18.37 -8.05
CA ARG A 244 8.51 19.09 -8.50
C ARG A 244 7.25 18.48 -7.90
N SER A 245 7.05 17.17 -8.03
CA SER A 245 5.88 16.49 -7.47
C SER A 245 5.81 16.61 -5.95
N LEU A 246 6.95 16.59 -5.25
CA LEU A 246 7.00 16.76 -3.79
C LEU A 246 6.47 18.13 -3.31
N LYS A 247 6.52 19.19 -4.15
CA LYS A 247 6.00 20.52 -3.77
C LYS A 247 4.47 20.59 -3.74
N ASP A 248 3.83 19.70 -4.48
CA ASP A 248 2.38 19.62 -4.57
C ASP A 248 1.79 18.70 -3.48
N LEU A 249 2.65 18.08 -2.66
CA LEU A 249 2.26 17.22 -1.54
C LEU A 249 2.35 17.96 -0.21
N GLU A 250 1.60 17.48 0.76
CA GLU A 250 1.74 17.94 2.14
C GLU A 250 3.14 17.65 2.68
N ALA A 251 3.65 18.57 3.52
CA ALA A 251 5.02 18.52 4.01
C ALA A 251 5.37 17.19 4.69
N ILE A 252 4.42 16.59 5.42
CA ILE A 252 4.61 15.33 6.13
C ILE A 252 4.74 14.14 5.16
N VAL A 253 3.92 14.13 4.10
CA VAL A 253 3.96 13.11 3.04
C VAL A 253 5.27 13.22 2.26
N ALA A 254 5.65 14.45 1.87
CA ALA A 254 6.90 14.71 1.18
C ALA A 254 8.13 14.27 2.01
N SER A 255 8.14 14.57 3.31
CA SER A 255 9.21 14.19 4.24
C SER A 255 9.38 12.67 4.36
N ARG A 256 8.28 11.92 4.33
CA ARG A 256 8.30 10.45 4.36
C ARG A 256 8.93 9.87 3.11
N ILE A 257 8.52 10.33 1.92
CA ILE A 257 9.11 9.91 0.64
C ILE A 257 10.62 10.20 0.64
N GLN A 258 11.01 11.41 1.05
CA GLN A 258 12.43 11.78 1.13
C GLN A 258 13.22 10.91 2.13
N THR A 259 12.60 10.51 3.25
CA THR A 259 13.24 9.63 4.22
C THR A 259 13.42 8.22 3.67
N GLU A 260 12.40 7.67 3.01
CA GLU A 260 12.49 6.38 2.34
C GLU A 260 13.58 6.38 1.26
N LEU A 261 13.60 7.39 0.38
CA LEU A 261 14.59 7.51 -0.69
C LEU A 261 16.02 7.60 -0.12
N ARG A 262 16.23 8.33 0.98
CA ARG A 262 17.53 8.40 1.67
C ARG A 262 17.98 7.05 2.25
N LEU A 263 17.05 6.20 2.67
CA LEU A 263 17.37 4.84 3.12
C LEU A 263 17.73 3.95 1.92
N LEU A 264 16.99 4.07 0.82
CA LEU A 264 17.23 3.31 -0.41
C LEU A 264 18.53 3.71 -1.15
N GLU A 265 19.03 4.92 -0.93
CA GLU A 265 20.32 5.36 -1.47
C GLU A 265 21.51 4.67 -0.76
N ARG A 266 21.30 4.05 0.40
CA ARG A 266 22.34 3.41 1.22
C ARG A 266 22.42 1.89 1.09
N VAL A 267 21.43 1.26 0.46
CA VAL A 267 21.38 -0.18 0.18
C VAL A 267 21.87 -0.44 -1.22
#